data_AF-A0A931QTG7-F1
#
_entry.id   AF-A0A931QTG7-F1
#
_cell.length_a   1.000
_cell.length_b   1.000
_cell.length_c   1.000
_cell.angle_alpha   90.00
_cell.angle_beta   90.00
_cell.angle_gamma   90.00
#
_symmetry.space_group_name_H-M   'P 1'
#
loop_
_entity.id
_entity.type
_entity.pdbx_description
1 polymer ?
#
loop_
_entity_poly.entity_id
_entity_poly.type
_entity_poly.pdbx_seq_one_letter_code
_entity_poly.pdbx_strand_id
1 'polypeptide(L)' 'MAVACFESIIREKIPGVVGCNILWEIKKDKLYQTYQVWADQKEELELRALNVAQDYYFAIEAFDENGVSKMSEVVHCK' A
#
# COMPACT_ATOMS: atom_id res chain seq x y z
N MET A 1 2.37 13.96 -9.78
CA MET A 1 2.39 12.50 -9.93
C MET A 1 3.23 11.98 -8.78
N ALA A 2 2.59 11.41 -7.76
CA ALA A 2 3.30 10.81 -6.64
C ALA A 2 3.48 9.32 -6.94
N VAL A 3 4.73 8.93 -7.17
CA VAL A 3 5.11 7.52 -7.26
C VAL A 3 5.50 7.13 -5.84
N ALA A 4 4.65 6.33 -5.20
CA ALA A 4 5.03 5.73 -3.93
C ALA A 4 5.89 4.49 -4.26
N CYS A 5 7.20 4.60 -4.04
CA CYS A 5 8.11 3.47 -4.14
C CYS A 5 7.85 2.52 -2.96
N PHE A 6 7.01 1.52 -3.18
CA PHE A 6 6.71 0.46 -2.19
C PHE A 6 7.72 -0.71 -2.26
N GLU A 7 8.88 -0.49 -2.89
CA GLU A 7 9.89 -1.50 -3.24
C GLU A 7 10.40 -2.34 -2.06
N SER A 8 10.33 -1.86 -0.81
CA SER A 8 10.88 -2.59 0.35
C SER A 8 9.88 -3.47 1.10
N ILE A 9 8.58 -3.17 1.11
CA ILE A 9 7.64 -3.86 2.03
C ILE A 9 7.16 -5.20 1.44
N ILE A 10 7.07 -5.31 0.11
CA ILE A 10 6.63 -6.53 -0.58
C ILE A 10 7.77 -7.56 -0.68
N ARG A 11 9.02 -7.09 -0.61
CA ARG A 11 10.19 -7.86 -1.03
C ARG A 11 10.74 -8.82 0.02
N GLU A 12 10.41 -8.63 1.29
CA GLU A 12 10.40 -9.75 2.22
C GLU A 12 9.23 -10.65 1.82
N LYS A 13 9.45 -11.54 0.84
CA LYS A 13 8.51 -12.57 0.41
C LYS A 13 8.04 -13.32 1.65
N ILE A 14 6.92 -12.88 2.22
CA ILE A 14 6.25 -13.61 3.28
C ILE A 14 5.74 -14.90 2.60
N PRO A 15 6.28 -16.08 2.93
CA PRO A 15 5.89 -17.31 2.27
C PRO A 15 4.40 -17.55 2.50
N GLY A 16 3.64 -17.68 1.41
CA GLY A 16 2.18 -17.90 1.45
C GLY A 16 1.32 -16.65 1.24
N VAL A 17 1.92 -15.47 1.10
CA VAL A 17 1.15 -14.25 0.77
C VAL A 17 0.76 -14.25 -0.71
N VAL A 18 -0.52 -14.00 -0.95
CA VAL A 18 -1.13 -13.93 -2.27
C VAL A 18 -0.98 -12.52 -2.88
N GLY A 19 -1.00 -11.50 -2.02
CA GLY A 19 -0.75 -10.12 -2.41
C GLY A 19 -0.81 -9.16 -1.22
N CYS A 20 -0.88 -7.87 -1.50
CA CYS A 20 -1.09 -6.84 -0.49
C CYS A 20 -2.13 -5.81 -0.91
N ASN A 21 -2.80 -5.21 0.07
CA ASN A 21 -3.61 -4.03 -0.13
C ASN A 21 -2.79 -2.81 0.31
N ILE A 22 -2.69 -1.83 -0.58
CA ILE A 22 -2.13 -0.52 -0.29
C ILE A 22 -3.31 0.35 0.13
N LEU A 23 -3.28 0.86 1.36
CA LEU A 23 -4.28 1.78 1.88
C LEU A 23 -3.73 3.21 1.88
N TRP A 24 -4.55 4.19 1.51
CA TRP A 24 -4.15 5.60 1.59
C TRP A 24 -5.28 6.56 1.92
N GLU A 25 -4.91 7.71 2.48
CA GLU A 25 -5.76 8.91 2.57
C GLU A 25 -4.95 10.15 2.98
N ILE A 26 -5.55 11.32 2.89
CA ILE A 26 -5.10 12.62 3.39
C ILE A 26 -5.06 12.65 4.93
N LYS A 27 -5.86 11.82 5.61
CA LYS A 27 -5.89 11.71 7.08
C LYS A 27 -5.30 10.38 7.55
N LYS A 28 -4.31 10.46 8.44
CA LYS A 28 -3.64 9.31 9.07
C LYS A 28 -4.58 8.28 9.68
N ASP A 29 -5.69 8.74 10.24
CA ASP A 29 -6.58 7.91 11.06
C ASP A 29 -7.67 7.20 10.22
N LYS A 30 -7.72 7.48 8.91
CA LYS A 30 -8.84 7.11 8.03
C LYS A 30 -8.38 6.64 6.65
N LEU A 31 -7.54 5.60 6.62
CA LEU A 31 -7.07 4.98 5.38
C LEU A 31 -8.20 4.18 4.70
N TYR A 32 -9.10 4.88 4.00
CA TYR A 32 -10.27 4.28 3.36
C TYR A 32 -10.05 3.88 1.90
N GLN A 33 -9.11 4.54 1.20
CA GLN A 33 -8.78 4.13 -0.16
C GLN A 33 -7.92 2.88 -0.07
N THR A 34 -8.23 1.89 -0.89
CA THR A 34 -7.49 0.63 -0.94
C THR A 34 -7.25 0.22 -2.39
N TYR A 35 -6.06 -0.31 -2.67
CA TYR A 35 -5.68 -0.88 -3.95
C TYR A 35 -5.01 -2.22 -3.71
N GLN A 36 -5.56 -3.25 -4.32
CA GLN A 36 -5.05 -4.60 -4.21
C GLN A 36 -3.96 -4.85 -5.27
N VAL A 37 -2.78 -5.24 -4.82
CA VAL A 37 -1.63 -5.63 -5.63
C VAL A 37 -1.37 -7.11 -5.42
N TRP A 38 -1.28 -7.87 -6.50
CA TRP A 38 -0.97 -9.30 -6.43
C TRP A 38 0.54 -9.53 -6.42
N ALA A 39 0.99 -10.60 -5.76
CA ALA A 39 2.42 -10.89 -5.61
C ALA A 39 3.16 -11.14 -6.95
N ASP A 40 2.42 -11.43 -8.02
CA ASP A 40 2.93 -11.62 -9.39
C ASP A 40 2.93 -10.33 -10.23
N GLN A 41 2.34 -9.24 -9.74
CA GLN A 41 2.33 -7.94 -10.41
C GLN A 41 3.61 -7.15 -10.13
N LYS A 42 3.96 -6.23 -11.06
CA LYS A 42 5.12 -5.35 -10.89
C LYS A 42 4.96 -4.48 -9.64
N GLU A 43 6.07 -4.33 -8.92
CA GLU A 43 6.21 -3.66 -7.60
C GLU A 43 5.93 -2.15 -7.61
N GLU A 44 5.62 -1.56 -8.78
CA GLU A 44 5.40 -0.13 -8.96
C GLU A 44 3.93 0.16 -9.26
N LEU A 45 3.23 0.74 -8.28
CA LEU A 45 1.89 1.26 -8.47
C LEU A 45 1.93 2.76 -8.74
N GLU A 46 1.61 3.16 -9.98
CA GLU A 46 1.41 4.56 -10.32
C GLU A 46 0.02 5.01 -9.87
N LEU A 47 -0.09 5.58 -8.66
CA LEU A 47 -1.32 6.17 -8.16
C LEU A 47 -1.58 7.53 -8.81
N ARG A 48 -2.27 7.49 -9.96
CA ARG A 48 -2.67 8.70 -10.72
C ARG A 48 -3.69 9.60 -10.03
N ALA A 49 -4.24 9.17 -8.89
CA ALA A 49 -5.24 9.92 -8.12
C ALA A 49 -4.63 10.93 -7.11
N LEU A 50 -3.31 11.02 -7.00
CA LEU A 50 -2.64 11.83 -5.98
C LEU A 50 -2.26 13.22 -6.49
N ASN A 51 -2.67 14.26 -5.76
CA ASN A 51 -2.30 15.66 -6.01
C ASN A 51 -0.93 15.98 -5.42
N VAL A 52 -0.07 16.70 -6.16
CA VAL A 52 1.33 16.99 -5.78
C VAL A 52 1.48 18.01 -4.65
N ALA A 53 0.39 18.66 -4.25
CA ALA A 53 0.37 19.65 -3.17
C ALA A 53 -0.39 19.14 -1.93
N GLN A 54 -0.60 17.82 -1.86
CA GLN A 54 -1.45 17.19 -0.86
C GLN A 54 -0.64 16.14 -0.12
N ASP A 55 -0.56 16.30 1.20
CA ASP A 55 -0.01 15.30 2.10
C ASP A 55 -0.91 14.05 2.08
N TYR A 56 -0.30 12.88 1.98
CA TYR A 56 -0.96 11.58 2.02
C TYR A 56 -0.28 10.67 3.04
N TYR A 57 -1.10 9.79 3.61
CA TYR A 57 -0.71 8.73 4.53
C TYR A 57 -0.97 7.40 3.87
N PHE A 58 -0.04 6.47 4.02
CA PHE A 58 -0.06 5.16 3.40
C PHE A 58 0.14 4.07 4.44
N ALA A 59 -0.53 2.94 4.28
CA ALA A 59 -0.21 1.71 4.99
C ALA A 59 -0.43 0.51 4.08
N ILE A 60 0.10 -0.64 4.48
CA ILE A 60 -0.02 -1.89 3.73
C ILE A 60 -0.55 -2.97 4.65
N GLU A 61 -1.41 -3.83 4.12
CA GLU A 61 -1.77 -5.11 4.73
C GLU A 61 -1.55 -6.22 3.69
N ALA A 62 -0.95 -7.33 4.11
CA ALA A 62 -0.83 -8.51 3.27
C ALA A 62 -2.15 -9.29 3.29
N PHE A 63 -2.47 -10.01 2.22
CA PHE A 63 -3.63 -10.90 2.20
C PHE A 63 -3.30 -12.27 1.61
N ASP A 64 -4.04 -13.26 2.08
CA ASP A 64 -4.03 -14.64 1.61
C ASP A 64 -5.45 -15.23 1.66
N GLU A 65 -5.58 -16.55 1.48
CA GLU A 65 -6.86 -17.26 1.56
C GLU A 65 -7.50 -17.25 2.96
N ASN A 66 -6.73 -16.91 4.00
CA ASN A 66 -7.16 -16.85 5.40
C ASN A 66 -7.60 -15.45 5.82
N GLY A 67 -7.35 -14.42 5.00
CA GLY A 67 -7.79 -13.05 5.21
C GLY A 67 -6.69 -12.02 5.04
N VAL A 68 -6.77 -10.93 5.81
CA VAL A 68 -5.81 -9.82 5.79
C VAL A 68 -4.95 -9.81 7.06
N SER A 69 -3.69 -9.41 6.92
CA SER A 69 -2.76 -9.23 8.02
C SER A 69 -3.10 -8.00 8.87
N LYS A 70 -2.35 -7.81 9.95
CA LYS A 70 -2.31 -6.49 10.60
C LYS A 70 -1.77 -5.45 9.62
N MET A 71 -2.34 -4.25 9.70
CA MET A 71 -1.86 -3.08 8.97
C MET A 71 -0.44 -2.70 9.42
N SER A 72 0.40 -2.31 8.47
CA SER A 72 1.74 -1.79 8.71
C SER A 72 1.72 -0.47 9.45
N GLU A 73 2.92 0.02 9.81
CA GLU A 73 3.07 1.40 10.23
C GLU A 73 2.62 2.35 9.12
N VAL A 74 1.98 3.45 9.54
CA VAL A 74 1.49 4.47 8.61
C VAL A 74 2.65 5.37 8.20
N VAL A 75 2.96 5.37 6.91
CA VAL A 75 3.99 6.20 6.28
C VAL A 75 3.36 7.48 5.76
N HIS A 76 4.02 8.62 5.97
CA HIS A 76 3.57 9.91 5.47
C HIS A 76 4.40 10.32 4.26
N CYS A 77 3.73 10.66 3.16
CA CYS A 77 4.34 11.18 1.93
C CYS A 77 3.78 12.57 1.61
N LYS A 78 4.67 13.44 1.16
CA LYS A 78 4.40 14.83 0.76
C LYS A 78 4.40 14.98 -0.75
#